data_AF-A0A6L3ZH63-F1
#
_entry.id   AF-A0A6L3ZH63-F1
#
_cell.length_a   1.000
_cell.length_b   1.000
_cell.length_c   1.000
_cell.angle_alpha   90.00
_cell.angle_beta   90.00
_cell.angle_gamma   90.00
#
_symmetry.space_group_name_H-M   'P 1'
#
loop_
_entity.id
_entity.type
_entity.pdbx_description
1 polymer ?
#
loop_
_entity_poly.entity_id
_entity_poly.type
_entity_poly.pdbx_seq_one_letter_code
_entity_poly.pdbx_strand_id
1 'polypeptide(L)'
;MKTLTSLSIALLTLASCSSNESPEAENTPSSAIHSDTLQIALRAYADSLTAQLIHPRETWMTYAVLDSMTHPKTHVRSYYTPSAIAILNMANASISENLGTPFYNYVYTHPIEFAEQAATWDSSWEENMMRIGKCIAREFDREGSPIESYTSLKRRILLDTAFTSAPLESRQNLMHLLTLISVHLNIPVDLSTLETRTDTCYVPLSHVLTADLNGDKSPEKVSFLKEGQVAGIQIIDGKSGMLTLIGFNRTYRNFLADYSWAEDWRLVLPKRTTDHIVSDGDIVEKPLELENVSIEVRRKSEIGSKGLITFINGQYYWVHQGC
;
A
#
# COMPACT_ATOMS: atom_id res chain seq x y z
N MET A 1 -0.66 28.74 24.86
CA MET A 1 -0.11 28.86 26.24
C MET A 1 -0.92 28.07 27.28
N LYS A 2 -2.26 28.06 27.28
CA LYS A 2 -3.06 27.27 28.25
C LYS A 2 -2.94 25.73 28.11
N THR A 3 -2.69 25.22 26.90
CA THR A 3 -2.58 23.78 26.63
C THR A 3 -1.31 23.13 27.17
N LEU A 4 -0.18 23.86 27.15
CA LEU A 4 1.10 23.38 27.68
C LEU A 4 1.08 23.20 29.20
N THR A 5 0.37 24.07 29.92
CA THR A 5 0.25 23.98 31.38
C THR A 5 -0.56 22.76 31.83
N SER A 6 -1.62 22.42 31.09
CA SER A 6 -2.44 21.23 31.34
C SER A 6 -1.67 19.93 31.08
N LEU A 7 -0.85 19.90 30.02
CA LEU A 7 -0.01 18.74 29.69
C LEU A 7 1.06 18.50 30.76
N SER A 8 1.72 19.56 31.24
CA SER A 8 2.73 19.47 32.30
C SER A 8 2.15 18.95 33.61
N ILE A 9 0.94 19.38 33.99
CA ILE A 9 0.28 18.92 35.22
C ILE A 9 -0.11 17.43 35.10
N ALA A 10 -0.72 17.01 33.98
CA ALA A 10 -1.09 15.62 33.77
C ALA A 10 0.14 14.68 33.68
N LEU A 11 1.22 15.12 33.04
CA LEU A 11 2.49 14.38 32.98
C LEU A 11 3.18 14.27 34.35
N LEU A 12 3.13 15.33 35.17
CA LEU A 12 3.65 15.31 36.54
C LEU A 12 2.85 14.36 37.43
N THR A 13 1.52 14.29 37.29
CA THR A 13 0.66 13.37 38.06
C THR A 13 0.89 11.91 37.66
N LEU A 14 1.18 11.62 36.39
CA LEU A 14 1.44 10.25 35.93
C LEU A 14 2.87 9.77 36.21
N ALA A 15 3.86 10.67 36.18
CA ALA A 15 5.24 10.33 36.55
C ALA A 15 5.34 9.87 38.01
N SER A 16 4.51 10.41 38.92
CA SER A 16 4.44 9.97 40.32
C SER A 16 3.76 8.61 40.54
N CYS A 17 3.11 8.04 39.54
CA CYS A 17 2.43 6.74 39.65
C CYS A 17 3.21 5.56 39.05
N SER A 18 4.33 5.81 38.35
CA SER A 18 5.08 4.74 37.65
C SER A 18 6.22 4.11 38.47
N SER A 19 6.40 4.48 39.74
CA SER A 19 7.39 3.85 40.60
C SER A 19 6.82 2.62 41.32
N ASN A 20 7.11 1.44 40.76
CA ASN A 20 7.19 0.13 41.41
C ASN A 20 6.09 -0.25 42.42
N GLU A 21 4.95 -0.77 41.97
CA GLU A 21 4.18 -1.73 42.79
C GLU A 21 3.65 -2.91 41.94
N SER A 22 3.95 -4.11 42.42
CA SER A 22 3.45 -5.40 41.93
C SER A 22 1.98 -5.56 42.33
N PRO A 23 1.10 -6.21 41.51
CA PRO A 23 -0.31 -6.27 41.81
C PRO A 23 -0.63 -7.43 42.77
N GLU A 24 -0.91 -7.11 44.03
CA GLU A 24 -1.82 -7.89 44.87
C GLU A 24 -3.16 -7.16 44.99
N ALA A 25 -4.25 -7.92 44.90
CA ALA A 25 -5.61 -7.45 44.67
C ALA A 25 -6.31 -7.01 45.95
N GLU A 26 -6.84 -5.78 45.97
CA GLU A 26 -7.91 -5.41 46.91
C GLU A 26 -8.99 -4.56 46.21
N ASN A 27 -10.25 -4.97 46.43
CA ASN A 27 -11.45 -4.38 45.86
C ASN A 27 -11.84 -3.08 46.59
N THR A 28 -11.83 -1.94 45.89
CA THR A 28 -12.54 -0.72 46.31
C THR A 28 -13.03 0.11 45.10
N PRO A 29 -14.08 0.94 45.26
CA PRO A 29 -14.71 1.69 44.17
C PRO A 29 -13.84 2.90 43.77
N SER A 30 -12.79 2.64 43.00
CA SER A 30 -11.81 3.62 42.50
C SER A 30 -11.62 3.55 40.96
N SER A 31 -12.27 2.59 40.29
CA SER A 31 -12.02 2.28 38.87
C SER A 31 -12.53 3.33 37.88
N ALA A 32 -13.58 4.10 38.21
CA ALA A 32 -14.17 5.07 37.29
C ALA A 32 -13.34 6.36 37.15
N ILE A 33 -12.82 6.90 38.26
CA ILE A 33 -12.03 8.15 38.25
C ILE A 33 -10.64 7.92 37.62
N HIS A 34 -10.05 6.73 37.84
CA HIS A 34 -8.82 6.32 37.18
C HIS A 34 -8.98 6.20 35.65
N SER A 35 -10.16 5.80 35.17
CA SER A 35 -10.44 5.73 33.72
C SER A 35 -10.44 7.12 33.07
N ASP A 36 -11.09 8.12 33.68
CA ASP A 36 -11.27 9.42 33.04
C ASP A 36 -9.97 10.22 32.98
N THR A 37 -9.16 10.20 34.04
CA THR A 37 -7.85 10.89 34.05
C THR A 37 -6.89 10.24 33.06
N LEU A 38 -6.89 8.90 32.98
CA LEU A 38 -6.09 8.17 32.01
C LEU A 38 -6.50 8.51 30.56
N GLN A 39 -7.80 8.56 30.29
CA GLN A 39 -8.30 8.95 28.96
C GLN A 39 -7.93 10.39 28.60
N ILE A 40 -8.02 11.34 29.54
CA ILE A 40 -7.60 12.74 29.31
C ILE A 40 -6.11 12.79 28.96
N ALA A 41 -5.27 12.06 29.70
CA ALA A 41 -3.84 12.02 29.43
C ALA A 41 -3.52 11.36 28.09
N LEU A 42 -4.19 10.26 27.74
CA LEU A 42 -4.00 9.56 26.48
C LEU A 42 -4.40 10.44 25.28
N ARG A 43 -5.52 11.17 25.39
CA ARG A 43 -5.95 12.16 24.39
C ARG A 43 -4.93 13.27 24.22
N ALA A 44 -4.46 13.86 25.31
CA ALA A 44 -3.47 14.92 25.24
C ALA A 44 -2.12 14.45 24.66
N TYR A 45 -1.74 13.19 24.92
CA TYR A 45 -0.58 12.55 24.30
C TYR A 45 -0.77 12.34 22.79
N ALA A 46 -1.93 11.83 22.37
CA ALA A 46 -2.30 11.65 20.96
C ALA A 46 -2.35 12.98 20.18
N ASP A 47 -2.95 14.02 20.76
CA ASP A 47 -2.95 15.36 20.20
C ASP A 47 -1.52 15.89 20.00
N SER A 48 -0.64 15.65 20.98
CA SER A 48 0.76 16.08 20.92
C SER A 48 1.57 15.34 19.85
N LEU A 49 1.32 14.04 19.64
CA LEU A 49 1.91 13.26 18.55
C LEU A 49 1.46 13.80 17.18
N THR A 50 0.16 14.03 17.02
CA THR A 50 -0.45 14.50 15.77
C THR A 50 0.08 15.89 15.40
N ALA A 51 0.23 16.76 16.38
CA ALA A 51 0.85 18.08 16.22
C ALA A 51 2.39 18.03 16.13
N GLN A 52 3.00 16.84 16.14
CA GLN A 52 4.44 16.61 16.10
C GLN A 52 5.23 17.37 17.19
N LEU A 53 4.60 17.59 18.36
CA LEU A 53 5.22 18.27 19.50
C LEU A 53 6.11 17.33 20.31
N ILE A 54 5.91 16.01 20.16
CA ILE A 54 6.66 14.97 20.83
C ILE A 54 6.98 13.84 19.85
N HIS A 55 8.10 13.15 20.08
CA HIS A 55 8.41 11.91 19.39
C HIS A 55 7.84 10.71 20.17
N PRO A 56 7.32 9.68 19.47
CA PRO A 56 6.88 8.46 20.11
C PRO A 56 8.07 7.75 20.77
N ARG A 57 7.79 7.02 21.85
CA ARG A 57 8.77 6.26 22.62
C ARG A 57 8.17 4.89 22.93
N GLU A 58 8.98 3.94 23.39
CA GLU A 58 8.46 2.64 23.83
C GLU A 58 7.82 2.75 25.21
N THR A 59 6.68 3.43 25.27
CA THR A 59 5.90 3.62 26.51
C THR A 59 4.52 3.03 26.34
N TRP A 60 3.89 2.71 27.47
CA TRP A 60 2.51 2.23 27.49
C TRP A 60 1.54 3.21 26.80
N MET A 61 1.83 4.53 26.78
CA MET A 61 1.00 5.52 26.09
C MET A 61 1.05 5.36 24.57
N THR A 62 2.24 5.13 24.00
CA THR A 62 2.37 4.89 22.55
C THR A 62 1.60 3.63 22.15
N TYR A 63 1.75 2.55 22.91
CA TYR A 63 1.01 1.31 22.65
C TYR A 63 -0.50 1.47 22.88
N ALA A 64 -0.93 2.20 23.90
CA ALA A 64 -2.35 2.49 24.13
C ALA A 64 -3.00 3.30 22.98
N VAL A 65 -2.26 4.22 22.35
CA VAL A 65 -2.72 4.92 21.13
C VAL A 65 -2.88 3.92 19.97
N LEU A 66 -1.90 3.03 19.77
CA LEU A 66 -1.94 2.03 18.70
C LEU A 66 -3.08 1.02 18.90
N ASP A 67 -3.26 0.51 20.12
CA ASP A 67 -4.33 -0.43 20.47
C ASP A 67 -5.71 0.20 20.27
N SER A 68 -5.83 1.51 20.48
CA SER A 68 -7.08 2.25 20.30
C SER A 68 -7.60 2.25 18.85
N MET A 69 -6.76 1.94 17.86
CA MET A 69 -7.20 1.73 16.47
C MET A 69 -8.11 0.51 16.29
N THR A 70 -8.09 -0.43 17.23
CA THR A 70 -8.91 -1.65 17.19
C THR A 70 -10.08 -1.60 18.18
N HIS A 71 -10.26 -0.45 18.85
CA HIS A 71 -11.31 -0.27 19.83
C HIS A 71 -12.69 -0.48 19.18
N PRO A 72 -13.67 -1.13 19.84
CA PRO A 72 -14.96 -1.49 19.21
C PRO A 72 -15.81 -0.28 18.75
N LYS A 73 -15.61 0.89 19.36
CA LYS A 73 -16.33 2.13 19.01
C LYS A 73 -15.61 2.93 17.92
N THR A 74 -16.28 3.18 16.79
CA THR A 74 -15.77 3.95 15.64
C THR A 74 -15.18 5.30 16.03
N HIS A 75 -15.87 6.11 16.85
CA HIS A 75 -15.36 7.44 17.21
C HIS A 75 -14.03 7.40 17.99
N VAL A 76 -13.72 6.31 18.70
CA VAL A 76 -12.42 6.14 19.37
C VAL A 76 -11.34 5.87 18.33
N ARG A 77 -11.60 4.95 17.39
CA ARG A 77 -10.68 4.65 16.29
C ARG A 77 -10.41 5.91 15.46
N SER A 78 -11.46 6.60 14.98
CA SER A 78 -11.34 7.83 14.20
C SER A 78 -10.53 8.92 14.92
N TYR A 79 -10.62 9.00 16.25
CA TYR A 79 -9.84 9.97 17.03
C TYR A 79 -8.35 9.62 17.09
N TYR A 80 -8.00 8.35 17.29
CA TYR A 80 -6.59 7.93 17.47
C TYR A 80 -5.86 7.56 16.18
N THR A 81 -6.56 7.25 15.09
CA THR A 81 -5.94 6.92 13.79
C THR A 81 -4.95 8.00 13.32
N PRO A 82 -5.25 9.32 13.34
CA PRO A 82 -4.28 10.34 12.96
C PRO A 82 -2.98 10.28 13.78
N SER A 83 -3.08 10.02 15.08
CA SER A 83 -1.92 9.90 15.96
C SER A 83 -1.13 8.62 15.71
N ALA A 84 -1.79 7.52 15.37
CA ALA A 84 -1.12 6.28 14.96
C ALA A 84 -0.34 6.45 13.65
N ILE A 85 -0.88 7.21 12.69
CA ILE A 85 -0.15 7.59 11.47
C ILE A 85 1.03 8.51 11.80
N ALA A 86 0.88 9.44 12.75
CA ALA A 86 1.99 10.25 13.23
C ALA A 86 3.10 9.38 13.88
N ILE A 87 2.72 8.36 14.66
CA ILE A 87 3.66 7.38 15.23
C ILE A 87 4.38 6.64 14.09
N LEU A 88 3.65 6.11 13.11
CA LEU A 88 4.22 5.43 11.93
C LEU A 88 5.26 6.31 11.21
N ASN A 89 4.98 7.60 11.11
CA ASN A 89 5.84 8.54 10.38
C ASN A 89 7.10 8.93 11.16
N MET A 90 7.03 8.92 12.50
CA MET A 90 8.13 9.25 13.41
C MET A 90 8.85 8.03 14.01
N ALA A 91 8.40 6.80 13.71
CA ALA A 91 8.91 5.59 14.33
C ALA A 91 10.40 5.37 14.03
N ASN A 92 11.16 5.04 15.06
CA ASN A 92 12.50 4.49 14.92
C ASN A 92 12.43 2.98 14.64
N ALA A 93 13.59 2.32 14.48
CA ALA A 93 13.65 0.88 14.21
C ALA A 93 12.83 0.06 15.23
N SER A 94 13.02 0.34 16.53
CA SER A 94 12.38 -0.38 17.64
C SER A 94 10.86 -0.29 17.62
N ILE A 95 10.30 0.92 17.49
CA ILE A 95 8.84 1.10 17.40
C ILE A 95 8.31 0.47 16.12
N SER A 96 9.03 0.60 14.99
CA SER A 96 8.59 0.07 13.70
C SER A 96 8.40 -1.45 13.68
N GLU A 97 9.12 -2.18 14.52
CA GLU A 97 8.97 -3.64 14.67
C GLU A 97 7.64 -4.04 15.35
N ASN A 98 7.03 -3.12 16.10
CA ASN A 98 5.79 -3.35 16.85
C ASN A 98 4.56 -2.69 16.20
N LEU A 99 4.71 -2.05 15.04
CA LEU A 99 3.60 -1.43 14.31
C LEU A 99 2.80 -2.43 13.45
N GLY A 100 3.37 -3.59 13.14
CA GLY A 100 2.71 -4.60 12.30
C GLY A 100 1.38 -5.06 12.88
N THR A 101 1.40 -5.61 14.10
CA THR A 101 0.21 -6.11 14.80
C THR A 101 -0.95 -5.09 14.88
N PRO A 102 -0.77 -3.84 15.36
CA PRO A 102 -1.89 -2.89 15.44
C PRO A 102 -2.53 -2.57 14.08
N PHE A 103 -1.72 -2.34 13.04
CA PHE A 103 -2.24 -2.05 11.71
C PHE A 103 -2.91 -3.28 11.08
N TYR A 104 -2.30 -4.46 11.22
CA TYR A 104 -2.91 -5.72 10.78
C TYR A 104 -4.29 -5.90 11.42
N ASN A 105 -4.38 -5.77 12.74
CA ASN A 105 -5.64 -5.92 13.47
C ASN A 105 -6.69 -4.90 13.03
N TYR A 106 -6.30 -3.64 12.79
CA TYR A 106 -7.24 -2.61 12.33
C TYR A 106 -7.78 -2.94 10.93
N VAL A 107 -6.90 -3.29 9.99
CA VAL A 107 -7.29 -3.67 8.62
C VAL A 107 -8.14 -4.95 8.63
N TYR A 108 -7.80 -5.93 9.46
CA TYR A 108 -8.50 -7.21 9.54
C TYR A 108 -9.91 -7.08 10.15
N THR A 109 -10.05 -6.25 11.19
CA THR A 109 -11.31 -6.08 11.92
C THR A 109 -12.23 -5.04 11.27
N HIS A 110 -11.66 -3.96 10.72
CA HIS A 110 -12.38 -2.81 10.21
C HIS A 110 -11.85 -2.35 8.83
N PRO A 111 -11.81 -3.21 7.81
CA PRO A 111 -11.16 -2.91 6.53
C PRO A 111 -11.73 -1.68 5.83
N ILE A 112 -13.06 -1.54 5.79
CA ILE A 112 -13.70 -0.43 5.08
C ILE A 112 -13.42 0.91 5.76
N GLU A 113 -13.50 0.94 7.08
CA GLU A 113 -13.20 2.14 7.84
C GLU A 113 -11.73 2.54 7.69
N PHE A 114 -10.80 1.58 7.78
CA PHE A 114 -9.39 1.84 7.51
C PHE A 114 -9.20 2.50 6.14
N ALA A 115 -9.89 1.99 5.12
CA ALA A 115 -9.78 2.48 3.75
C ALA A 115 -10.36 3.88 3.55
N GLU A 116 -11.48 4.18 4.21
CA GLU A 116 -12.10 5.50 4.24
C GLU A 116 -11.20 6.52 4.97
N GLN A 117 -10.60 6.12 6.10
CA GLN A 117 -9.63 6.94 6.81
C GLN A 117 -8.39 7.17 5.93
N ALA A 118 -7.90 6.14 5.24
CA ALA A 118 -6.78 6.25 4.32
C ALA A 118 -7.03 7.29 3.23
N ALA A 119 -8.24 7.34 2.66
CA ALA A 119 -8.60 8.33 1.64
C ALA A 119 -8.49 9.80 2.13
N THR A 120 -8.49 10.03 3.44
CA THR A 120 -8.30 11.38 4.03
C THR A 120 -6.84 11.76 4.22
N TRP A 121 -5.91 10.83 4.04
CA TRP A 121 -4.48 11.12 4.09
C TRP A 121 -4.13 11.85 2.80
N ASP A 122 -3.63 13.08 2.93
CA ASP A 122 -3.29 13.98 1.82
C ASP A 122 -2.09 13.41 0.99
N SER A 123 -1.23 14.27 0.43
CA SER A 123 0.00 13.93 -0.31
C SER A 123 0.91 12.84 0.28
N SER A 124 0.74 12.45 1.56
CA SER A 124 1.46 11.34 2.21
C SER A 124 0.79 9.97 2.06
N TRP A 125 -0.38 9.86 1.40
CA TRP A 125 -1.13 8.61 1.27
C TRP A 125 -0.29 7.43 0.80
N GLU A 126 0.40 7.59 -0.34
CA GLU A 126 1.18 6.50 -0.96
C GLU A 126 2.33 6.05 -0.05
N GLU A 127 3.01 7.01 0.60
CA GLU A 127 4.08 6.72 1.54
C GLU A 127 3.56 6.01 2.79
N ASN A 128 2.46 6.47 3.38
CA ASN A 128 1.83 5.85 4.54
C ASN A 128 1.39 4.41 4.22
N MET A 129 0.72 4.20 3.09
CA MET A 129 0.28 2.88 2.66
C MET A 129 1.47 1.92 2.48
N MET A 130 2.55 2.40 1.86
CA MET A 130 3.78 1.62 1.71
C MET A 130 4.40 1.24 3.06
N ARG A 131 4.46 2.18 4.00
CA ARG A 131 4.99 1.94 5.36
C ARG A 131 4.10 0.94 6.13
N ILE A 132 2.78 1.08 6.06
CA ILE A 132 1.82 0.16 6.69
C ILE A 132 1.97 -1.24 6.08
N GLY A 133 1.98 -1.36 4.75
CA GLY A 133 2.15 -2.64 4.07
C GLY A 133 3.43 -3.37 4.47
N LYS A 134 4.55 -2.64 4.59
CA LYS A 134 5.81 -3.19 5.12
C LYS A 134 5.71 -3.65 6.57
N CYS A 135 5.04 -2.89 7.44
CA CYS A 135 4.85 -3.28 8.84
C CYS A 135 4.02 -4.56 8.97
N ILE A 136 2.90 -4.65 8.25
CA ILE A 136 2.03 -5.85 8.24
C ILE A 136 2.78 -7.05 7.68
N ALA A 137 3.52 -6.88 6.58
CA ALA A 137 4.27 -7.98 5.99
C ALA A 137 5.35 -8.53 6.94
N ARG A 138 6.06 -7.67 7.67
CA ARG A 138 7.00 -8.12 8.71
C ARG A 138 6.32 -8.89 9.83
N GLU A 139 5.10 -8.51 10.21
CA GLU A 139 4.32 -9.29 11.19
C GLU A 139 4.05 -10.70 10.68
N PHE A 140 3.65 -10.83 9.41
CA PHE A 140 3.41 -12.11 8.77
C PHE A 140 4.67 -12.98 8.72
N ASP A 141 5.84 -12.38 8.50
CA ASP A 141 7.13 -13.10 8.58
C ASP A 141 7.43 -13.57 10.02
N ARG A 142 7.12 -12.76 11.04
CA ARG A 142 7.34 -13.11 12.46
C ARG A 142 6.45 -14.26 12.92
N GLU A 143 5.22 -14.36 12.41
CA GLU A 143 4.31 -15.47 12.70
C GLU A 143 4.79 -16.81 12.10
N GLY A 144 5.72 -16.79 11.15
CA GLY A 144 6.31 -17.98 10.54
C GLY A 144 5.49 -18.60 9.41
N SER A 145 4.36 -17.99 9.04
CA SER A 145 3.47 -18.47 7.97
C SER A 145 2.97 -17.33 7.06
N PRO A 146 3.85 -16.55 6.41
CA PRO A 146 3.47 -15.29 5.79
C PRO A 146 2.43 -15.41 4.67
N ILE A 147 2.48 -16.51 3.90
CA ILE A 147 1.51 -16.80 2.84
C ILE A 147 0.12 -17.07 3.42
N GLU A 148 0.04 -17.80 4.54
CA GLU A 148 -1.23 -18.13 5.18
C GLU A 148 -1.87 -16.88 5.81
N SER A 149 -1.08 -16.08 6.53
CA SER A 149 -1.53 -14.82 7.13
C SER A 149 -2.00 -13.82 6.07
N TYR A 150 -1.26 -13.68 4.96
CA TYR A 150 -1.68 -12.89 3.81
C TYR A 150 -2.98 -13.40 3.18
N THR A 151 -3.08 -14.72 2.95
CA THR A 151 -4.28 -15.34 2.36
C THR A 151 -5.50 -15.14 3.26
N SER A 152 -5.32 -15.24 4.58
CA SER A 152 -6.36 -15.00 5.58
C SER A 152 -6.85 -13.55 5.53
N LEU A 153 -5.92 -12.57 5.53
CA LEU A 153 -6.26 -11.14 5.42
C LEU A 153 -6.99 -10.84 4.11
N LYS A 154 -6.45 -11.30 2.96
CA LYS A 154 -7.07 -11.11 1.64
C LYS A 154 -8.48 -11.68 1.62
N ARG A 155 -8.67 -12.92 2.10
CA ARG A 155 -9.99 -13.56 2.18
C ARG A 155 -10.94 -12.76 3.07
N ARG A 156 -10.49 -12.32 4.26
CA ARG A 156 -11.30 -11.54 5.20
C ARG A 156 -11.80 -10.24 4.58
N ILE A 157 -10.96 -9.54 3.82
CA ILE A 157 -11.32 -8.30 3.11
C ILE A 157 -12.30 -8.58 1.99
N LEU A 158 -12.00 -9.55 1.12
CA LEU A 158 -12.80 -9.83 -0.08
C LEU A 158 -14.17 -10.46 0.22
N LEU A 159 -14.28 -11.21 1.32
CA LEU A 159 -15.55 -11.80 1.77
C LEU A 159 -16.35 -10.88 2.69
N ASP A 160 -15.82 -9.71 3.05
CA ASP A 160 -16.61 -8.74 3.79
C ASP A 160 -17.75 -8.24 2.91
N THR A 161 -19.01 -8.50 3.30
CA THR A 161 -20.16 -8.03 2.53
C THR A 161 -20.12 -6.51 2.35
N ALA A 162 -19.58 -5.79 3.33
CA ALA A 162 -19.42 -4.35 3.26
C ALA A 162 -18.40 -3.93 2.20
N PHE A 163 -17.42 -4.78 1.85
CA PHE A 163 -16.46 -4.50 0.78
C PHE A 163 -17.16 -4.32 -0.56
N THR A 164 -18.09 -5.20 -0.92
CA THR A 164 -18.82 -5.09 -2.19
C THR A 164 -19.68 -3.83 -2.30
N SER A 165 -20.21 -3.34 -1.18
CA SER A 165 -20.99 -2.11 -1.11
C SER A 165 -20.17 -0.85 -0.83
N ALA A 166 -18.88 -0.98 -0.52
CA ALA A 166 -18.04 0.14 -0.15
C ALA A 166 -17.79 1.08 -1.34
N PRO A 167 -17.51 2.37 -1.08
CA PRO A 167 -17.06 3.29 -2.11
C PRO A 167 -15.90 2.70 -2.92
N LEU A 168 -15.89 2.98 -4.22
CA LEU A 168 -14.85 2.46 -5.13
C LEU A 168 -13.44 2.78 -4.63
N GLU A 169 -13.22 4.01 -4.15
CA GLU A 169 -11.94 4.48 -3.62
C GLU A 169 -11.50 3.66 -2.40
N SER A 170 -12.40 3.37 -1.46
CA SER A 170 -12.11 2.51 -0.31
C SER A 170 -11.69 1.10 -0.74
N ARG A 171 -12.39 0.50 -1.72
CA ARG A 171 -12.01 -0.80 -2.27
C ARG A 171 -10.61 -0.75 -2.89
N GLN A 172 -10.30 0.31 -3.64
CA GLN A 172 -8.99 0.51 -4.26
C GLN A 172 -7.87 0.65 -3.22
N ASN A 173 -8.09 1.41 -2.15
CA ASN A 173 -7.13 1.57 -1.06
C ASN A 173 -6.79 0.21 -0.41
N LEU A 174 -7.79 -0.64 -0.18
CA LEU A 174 -7.56 -1.99 0.37
C LEU A 174 -6.79 -2.89 -0.59
N MET A 175 -7.14 -2.87 -1.87
CA MET A 175 -6.42 -3.66 -2.87
C MET A 175 -4.98 -3.16 -3.05
N HIS A 176 -4.76 -1.84 -2.94
CA HIS A 176 -3.44 -1.24 -2.93
C HIS A 176 -2.61 -1.75 -1.74
N LEU A 177 -3.17 -1.73 -0.53
CA LEU A 177 -2.49 -2.27 0.65
C LEU A 177 -2.14 -3.75 0.47
N LEU A 178 -3.09 -4.57 0.00
CA LEU A 178 -2.87 -5.99 -0.26
C LEU A 178 -1.77 -6.22 -1.30
N THR A 179 -1.69 -5.36 -2.32
CA THR A 179 -0.64 -5.41 -3.33
C THR A 179 0.72 -5.12 -2.70
N LEU A 180 0.83 -4.07 -1.88
CA LEU A 180 2.06 -3.70 -1.18
C LEU A 180 2.55 -4.79 -0.22
N ILE A 181 1.65 -5.43 0.52
CA ILE A 181 1.97 -6.56 1.40
C ILE A 181 2.49 -7.74 0.58
N SER A 182 1.76 -8.13 -0.47
CA SER A 182 2.14 -9.23 -1.37
C SER A 182 3.51 -9.01 -2.00
N VAL A 183 3.76 -7.76 -2.44
CA VAL A 183 5.03 -7.29 -2.97
C VAL A 183 6.16 -7.50 -1.94
N HIS A 184 5.97 -7.06 -0.70
CA HIS A 184 7.00 -7.22 0.34
C HIS A 184 7.31 -8.68 0.64
N LEU A 185 6.30 -9.54 0.61
CA LEU A 185 6.41 -10.98 0.88
C LEU A 185 6.83 -11.81 -0.34
N ASN A 186 7.06 -11.17 -1.50
CA ASN A 186 7.32 -11.84 -2.77
C ASN A 186 6.24 -12.89 -3.13
N ILE A 187 4.99 -12.62 -2.75
CA ILE A 187 3.82 -13.41 -3.10
C ILE A 187 3.31 -12.94 -4.47
N PRO A 188 3.06 -13.84 -5.44
CA PRO A 188 2.49 -13.47 -6.72
C PRO A 188 1.15 -12.74 -6.53
N VAL A 189 1.04 -11.53 -7.08
CA VAL A 189 -0.19 -10.75 -7.02
C VAL A 189 -1.13 -11.22 -8.12
N ASP A 190 -2.23 -11.88 -7.78
CA ASP A 190 -3.29 -12.16 -8.74
C ASP A 190 -4.12 -10.89 -8.98
N LEU A 191 -3.74 -10.17 -10.04
CA LEU A 191 -4.34 -8.89 -10.43
C LEU A 191 -5.62 -9.08 -11.26
N SER A 192 -6.02 -10.31 -11.57
CA SER A 192 -7.30 -10.59 -12.27
C SER A 192 -8.52 -10.21 -11.44
N THR A 193 -8.36 -10.11 -10.11
CA THR A 193 -9.39 -9.68 -9.16
C THR A 193 -9.56 -8.15 -9.03
N LEU A 194 -8.69 -7.35 -9.66
CA LEU A 194 -8.80 -5.88 -9.71
C LEU A 194 -9.66 -5.46 -10.90
N GLU A 195 -10.98 -5.59 -10.76
CA GLU A 195 -11.90 -5.11 -11.78
C GLU A 195 -11.84 -3.57 -11.93
N THR A 196 -11.41 -3.11 -13.11
CA THR A 196 -11.95 -1.95 -13.86
C THR A 196 -11.56 -0.50 -13.53
N ARG A 197 -10.43 -0.20 -12.85
CA ARG A 197 -9.80 1.13 -13.03
C ARG A 197 -8.31 1.03 -13.36
N THR A 198 -7.91 1.86 -14.32
CA THR A 198 -6.54 2.22 -14.75
C THR A 198 -5.74 2.94 -13.66
N ASP A 199 -6.12 2.84 -12.39
CA ASP A 199 -5.49 3.48 -11.23
C ASP A 199 -4.94 2.41 -10.27
N THR A 200 -4.34 1.37 -10.85
CA THR A 200 -3.46 0.46 -10.12
C THR A 200 -2.18 1.20 -9.75
N CYS A 201 -1.58 0.79 -8.64
CA CYS A 201 -0.35 1.39 -8.13
C CYS A 201 0.84 0.95 -8.96
N TYR A 202 1.67 1.95 -9.30
CA TYR A 202 2.98 1.72 -9.86
C TYR A 202 3.85 1.02 -8.81
N VAL A 203 4.37 -0.16 -9.16
CA VAL A 203 5.33 -0.87 -8.33
C VAL A 203 6.75 -0.57 -8.82
N PRO A 204 7.77 -0.65 -7.93
CA PRO A 204 9.15 -0.53 -8.36
C PRO A 204 9.52 -1.59 -9.40
N LEU A 205 10.34 -1.23 -10.38
CA LEU A 205 10.77 -2.12 -11.47
C LEU A 205 11.47 -3.40 -11.00
N SER A 206 12.03 -3.42 -9.79
CA SER A 206 12.65 -4.61 -9.20
C SER A 206 11.65 -5.74 -8.91
N HIS A 207 10.34 -5.49 -8.96
CA HIS A 207 9.33 -6.50 -8.70
C HIS A 207 9.06 -7.36 -9.92
N VAL A 208 8.56 -8.57 -9.69
CA VAL A 208 8.03 -9.43 -10.74
C VAL A 208 6.51 -9.25 -10.75
N LEU A 209 5.93 -8.85 -11.89
CA LEU A 209 4.48 -8.84 -12.07
C LEU A 209 4.01 -10.22 -12.50
N THR A 210 2.80 -10.59 -12.11
CA THR A 210 2.16 -11.83 -12.58
C THR A 210 0.71 -11.54 -12.95
N ALA A 211 0.33 -11.78 -14.20
CA ALA A 211 -1.05 -11.67 -14.67
C ALA A 211 -1.23 -12.41 -15.98
N ASP A 212 -2.48 -12.73 -16.32
CA ASP A 212 -2.88 -13.24 -17.63
C ASP A 212 -2.95 -12.08 -18.64
N LEU A 213 -1.86 -11.87 -19.37
CA LEU A 213 -1.67 -10.80 -20.35
C LEU A 213 -2.16 -11.23 -21.75
N ASN A 214 -2.22 -12.52 -22.03
CA ASN A 214 -2.60 -13.05 -23.35
C ASN A 214 -4.05 -13.63 -23.39
N GLY A 215 -4.73 -13.73 -22.25
CA GLY A 215 -6.11 -14.18 -22.11
C GLY A 215 -6.28 -15.71 -22.06
N ASP A 216 -5.20 -16.47 -21.89
CA ASP A 216 -5.22 -17.95 -21.93
C ASP A 216 -5.45 -18.61 -20.56
N LYS A 217 -5.67 -17.80 -19.52
CA LYS A 217 -5.86 -18.19 -18.11
C LYS A 217 -4.62 -18.77 -17.44
N SER A 218 -3.44 -18.60 -18.02
CA SER A 218 -2.15 -19.05 -17.47
C SER A 218 -1.23 -17.84 -17.26
N PRO A 219 -1.20 -17.25 -16.05
CA PRO A 219 -0.53 -15.98 -15.81
C PRO A 219 0.95 -15.97 -16.19
N GLU A 220 1.36 -14.95 -16.95
CA GLU A 220 2.75 -14.72 -17.29
C GLU A 220 3.52 -14.06 -16.15
N LYS A 221 4.82 -14.33 -16.10
CA LYS A 221 5.75 -13.63 -15.20
C LYS A 221 6.47 -12.53 -15.97
N VAL A 222 6.37 -11.31 -15.47
CA VAL A 222 7.00 -10.13 -16.08
C VAL A 222 8.08 -9.59 -15.16
N SER A 223 9.30 -9.42 -15.66
CA SER A 223 10.43 -8.89 -14.89
C SER A 223 11.10 -7.76 -15.67
N PHE A 224 11.48 -6.70 -14.96
CA PHE A 224 12.31 -5.66 -15.54
C PHE A 224 13.78 -6.08 -15.41
N LEU A 225 14.52 -5.92 -16.49
CA LEU A 225 15.91 -6.35 -16.58
C LEU A 225 16.76 -5.18 -17.05
N LYS A 226 17.89 -4.97 -16.36
CA LYS A 226 18.86 -3.91 -16.69
C LYS A 226 20.25 -4.53 -16.78
N GLU A 227 20.88 -4.41 -17.94
CA GLU A 227 22.25 -4.86 -18.22
C GLU A 227 23.09 -3.66 -18.65
N GLY A 228 23.89 -3.13 -17.71
CA GLY A 228 24.67 -1.91 -17.95
C GLY A 228 23.78 -0.69 -18.19
N GLN A 229 23.90 -0.10 -19.38
CA GLN A 229 23.10 1.06 -19.78
C GLN A 229 21.79 0.70 -20.49
N VAL A 230 21.57 -0.58 -20.79
CA VAL A 230 20.39 -1.03 -21.53
C VAL A 230 19.41 -1.67 -20.56
N ALA A 231 18.12 -1.34 -20.70
CA ALA A 231 17.06 -2.02 -19.97
C ALA A 231 15.92 -2.47 -20.88
N GLY A 232 15.14 -3.41 -20.38
CA GLY A 232 13.98 -3.95 -21.06
C GLY A 232 13.14 -4.82 -20.16
N ILE A 233 12.12 -5.42 -20.75
CA ILE A 233 11.11 -6.20 -20.06
C ILE A 233 11.15 -7.63 -20.57
N GLN A 234 11.21 -8.55 -19.63
CA GLN A 234 11.12 -9.98 -19.86
C GLN A 234 9.71 -10.44 -19.50
N ILE A 235 9.07 -11.17 -20.41
CA ILE A 235 7.78 -11.84 -20.19
C ILE A 235 8.00 -13.34 -20.41
N ILE A 236 7.70 -14.15 -19.40
CA ILE A 236 7.71 -15.61 -19.50
C ILE A 236 6.25 -16.08 -19.53
N ASP A 237 5.86 -16.68 -20.64
CA ASP A 237 4.51 -17.22 -20.85
C ASP A 237 4.19 -18.32 -19.83
N GLY A 238 3.05 -18.21 -19.13
CA GLY A 238 2.68 -19.09 -18.04
C GLY A 238 2.40 -20.54 -18.47
N LYS A 239 1.97 -20.73 -19.72
CA LYS A 239 1.55 -22.03 -20.26
C LYS A 239 2.66 -22.77 -20.99
N SER A 240 3.36 -22.07 -21.88
CA SER A 240 4.40 -22.61 -22.75
C SER A 240 5.81 -22.44 -22.18
N GLY A 241 6.00 -21.53 -21.21
CA GLY A 241 7.32 -21.13 -20.72
C GLY A 241 8.13 -20.31 -21.74
N MET A 242 7.52 -19.89 -22.85
CA MET A 242 8.19 -19.12 -23.89
C MET A 242 8.62 -17.76 -23.36
N LEU A 243 9.86 -17.38 -23.66
CA LEU A 243 10.45 -16.10 -23.30
C LEU A 243 10.20 -15.05 -24.39
N THR A 244 9.57 -13.94 -24.02
CA THR A 244 9.52 -12.72 -24.84
C THR A 244 10.36 -11.63 -24.17
N LEU A 245 11.18 -10.94 -24.97
CA LEU A 245 11.96 -9.77 -24.53
C LEU A 245 11.51 -8.54 -25.31
N ILE A 246 11.23 -7.45 -24.61
CA ILE A 246 10.85 -6.16 -25.17
C ILE A 246 11.91 -5.13 -24.74
N GLY A 247 12.51 -4.42 -25.70
CA GLY A 247 13.64 -3.52 -25.47
C GLY A 247 15.00 -4.15 -25.80
N PHE A 248 16.01 -3.91 -24.95
CA PHE A 248 17.38 -4.44 -25.11
C PHE A 248 18.19 -3.97 -26.32
N ASN A 249 17.91 -2.78 -26.84
CA ASN A 249 18.47 -2.28 -28.11
C ASN A 249 18.22 -3.24 -29.29
N ARG A 250 17.24 -4.16 -29.15
CA ARG A 250 16.80 -5.06 -30.21
C ARG A 250 15.62 -4.39 -30.89
N THR A 251 15.81 -3.97 -32.13
CA THR A 251 14.78 -3.31 -32.94
C THR A 251 13.65 -4.28 -33.26
N TYR A 252 12.65 -4.37 -32.39
CA TYR A 252 11.30 -4.81 -32.76
C TYR A 252 10.55 -3.57 -33.29
N ARG A 253 10.75 -3.29 -34.58
CA ARG A 253 10.02 -2.35 -35.46
C ARG A 253 9.67 -0.91 -35.01
N ASN A 254 9.92 -0.42 -33.80
CA ASN A 254 9.64 0.97 -33.40
C ASN A 254 10.72 1.57 -32.47
N PHE A 255 10.87 2.89 -32.52
CA PHE A 255 12.07 3.68 -32.17
C PHE A 255 12.44 3.86 -30.68
N LEU A 256 11.98 3.01 -29.76
CA LEU A 256 12.44 3.03 -28.36
C LEU A 256 12.84 1.63 -27.93
N ALA A 257 14.08 1.27 -28.26
CA ALA A 257 14.65 -0.04 -27.97
C ALA A 257 15.26 -0.12 -26.56
N ASP A 258 15.17 0.93 -25.74
CA ASP A 258 15.74 0.98 -24.39
C ASP A 258 14.71 1.53 -23.40
N TYR A 259 14.51 0.78 -22.31
CA TYR A 259 13.62 1.13 -21.20
C TYR A 259 14.38 1.70 -20.01
N SER A 260 15.65 2.11 -20.17
CA SER A 260 16.46 2.67 -19.07
C SER A 260 15.88 3.94 -18.44
N TRP A 261 14.93 4.58 -19.12
CA TRP A 261 14.15 5.72 -18.64
C TRP A 261 13.00 5.35 -17.69
N ALA A 262 12.59 4.08 -17.67
CA ALA A 262 11.50 3.63 -16.82
C ALA A 262 11.92 3.73 -15.35
N GLU A 263 10.99 4.17 -14.50
CA GLU A 263 11.18 4.29 -13.06
C GLU A 263 10.23 3.38 -12.30
N ASP A 264 9.03 3.19 -12.83
CA ASP A 264 8.00 2.34 -12.27
C ASP A 264 7.06 1.79 -13.34
N TRP A 265 6.25 0.81 -12.96
CA TRP A 265 5.32 0.15 -13.86
C TRP A 265 4.12 -0.44 -13.13
N ARG A 266 3.06 -0.75 -13.85
CA ARG A 266 1.84 -1.34 -13.28
C ARG A 266 1.08 -2.16 -14.32
N LEU A 267 0.18 -3.01 -13.84
CA LEU A 267 -0.79 -3.67 -14.70
C LEU A 267 -2.07 -2.85 -14.79
N VAL A 268 -2.54 -2.62 -16.00
CA VAL A 268 -3.74 -1.85 -16.30
C VAL A 268 -4.65 -2.69 -17.18
N LEU A 269 -5.96 -2.46 -17.06
CA LEU A 269 -6.96 -3.04 -17.96
C LEU A 269 -7.65 -1.91 -18.74
N PRO A 270 -6.91 -1.17 -19.59
CA PRO A 270 -7.51 -0.14 -20.43
C PRO A 270 -8.49 -0.81 -21.38
N LYS A 271 -9.69 -0.26 -21.52
CA LYS A 271 -10.60 -0.71 -22.59
C LYS A 271 -10.17 -0.15 -23.95
N ARG A 272 -9.59 1.05 -23.93
CA ARG A 272 -9.21 1.82 -25.11
C ARG A 272 -7.90 2.57 -24.89
N THR A 273 -7.13 2.72 -25.96
CA THR A 273 -5.97 3.62 -26.01
C THR A 273 -5.80 4.16 -27.42
N THR A 274 -4.81 5.02 -27.63
CA THR A 274 -4.43 5.56 -28.93
C THR A 274 -2.96 5.24 -29.14
N ASP A 275 -2.62 4.62 -30.27
CA ASP A 275 -1.25 4.42 -30.70
C ASP A 275 -0.80 5.59 -31.58
N HIS A 276 0.33 6.19 -31.25
CA HIS A 276 0.90 7.31 -31.97
C HIS A 276 1.95 6.76 -32.94
N ILE A 277 1.58 6.61 -34.21
CA ILE A 277 2.42 6.03 -35.25
C ILE A 277 3.03 7.16 -36.08
N VAL A 278 4.35 7.19 -36.23
CA VAL A 278 5.02 8.13 -37.13
C VAL A 278 4.96 7.58 -38.56
N SER A 279 4.29 8.28 -39.46
CA SER A 279 4.19 7.94 -40.90
C SER A 279 4.51 9.17 -41.73
N ASP A 280 5.50 9.08 -42.62
CA ASP A 280 5.93 10.17 -43.51
C ASP A 280 6.29 11.49 -42.80
N GLY A 281 6.75 11.41 -41.54
CA GLY A 281 7.12 12.57 -40.72
C GLY A 281 5.96 13.16 -39.91
N ASP A 282 4.74 12.67 -40.11
CA ASP A 282 3.56 13.06 -39.33
C ASP A 282 3.22 12.02 -38.26
N ILE A 283 2.60 12.48 -37.16
CA ILE A 283 2.05 11.59 -36.12
C ILE A 283 0.61 11.26 -36.49
N VAL A 284 0.36 9.98 -36.74
CA VAL A 284 -0.97 9.43 -36.99
C VAL A 284 -1.46 8.74 -35.72
N GLU A 285 -2.56 9.24 -35.19
CA GLU A 285 -3.25 8.62 -34.06
C GLU A 285 -4.15 7.47 -34.53
N LYS A 286 -3.93 6.28 -33.97
CA LYS A 286 -4.73 5.10 -34.25
C LYS A 286 -5.42 4.61 -32.98
N PRO A 287 -6.77 4.67 -32.87
CA PRO A 287 -7.45 4.11 -31.72
C PRO A 287 -7.26 2.59 -31.68
N LEU A 288 -7.02 2.06 -30.48
CA LEU A 288 -6.89 0.65 -30.19
C LEU A 288 -7.88 0.26 -29.09
N GLU A 289 -8.69 -0.75 -29.37
CA GLU A 289 -9.44 -1.47 -28.34
C GLU A 289 -8.52 -2.55 -27.75
N LEU A 290 -8.48 -2.65 -26.43
CA LEU A 290 -7.63 -3.59 -25.72
C LEU A 290 -8.51 -4.55 -24.93
N GLU A 291 -8.29 -5.85 -25.17
CA GLU A 291 -9.09 -6.91 -24.56
C GLU A 291 -8.41 -7.50 -23.32
N ASN A 292 -7.09 -7.37 -23.23
CA ASN A 292 -6.28 -8.04 -22.21
C ASN A 292 -5.63 -7.06 -21.22
N VAL A 293 -5.24 -7.59 -20.06
CA VAL A 293 -4.38 -6.87 -19.12
C VAL A 293 -3.11 -6.44 -19.84
N SER A 294 -2.70 -5.21 -19.60
CA SER A 294 -1.55 -4.56 -20.22
C SER A 294 -0.61 -4.04 -19.15
N ILE A 295 0.66 -3.85 -19.48
CA ILE A 295 1.67 -3.28 -18.57
C ILE A 295 1.88 -1.82 -18.98
N GLU A 296 1.57 -0.88 -18.08
CA GLU A 296 1.94 0.51 -18.27
C GLU A 296 3.32 0.75 -17.62
N VAL A 297 4.24 1.31 -18.39
CA VAL A 297 5.61 1.64 -17.97
C VAL A 297 5.76 3.15 -17.99
N ARG A 298 6.35 3.75 -16.96
CA ARG A 298 6.39 5.21 -16.80
C ARG A 298 7.72 5.73 -16.26
N ARG A 299 8.01 6.98 -16.61
CA ARG A 299 8.95 7.86 -15.89
C ARG A 299 8.19 8.74 -14.90
N LYS A 300 8.38 8.55 -13.60
CA LYS A 300 7.61 9.26 -12.56
C LYS A 300 7.82 10.77 -12.63
N SER A 301 9.01 11.22 -13.01
CA SER A 301 9.37 12.65 -13.06
C SER A 301 8.81 13.43 -14.25
N GLU A 302 8.21 12.78 -15.25
CA GLU A 302 7.87 13.40 -16.54
C GLU A 302 6.41 13.10 -16.93
N ILE A 303 5.56 14.13 -16.84
CA ILE A 303 4.14 14.02 -17.19
C ILE A 303 4.03 13.69 -18.68
N GLY A 304 3.35 12.58 -19.00
CA GLY A 304 3.17 12.11 -20.38
C GLY A 304 4.18 11.05 -20.81
N SER A 305 5.30 10.86 -20.10
CA SER A 305 6.29 9.82 -20.41
C SER A 305 5.85 8.45 -19.91
N LYS A 306 4.92 7.86 -20.64
CA LYS A 306 4.42 6.51 -20.42
C LYS A 306 4.29 5.76 -21.73
N GLY A 307 4.27 4.44 -21.64
CA GLY A 307 3.76 3.62 -22.72
C GLY A 307 3.25 2.30 -22.21
N LEU A 308 2.67 1.53 -23.13
CA LEU A 308 1.84 0.41 -22.77
C LEU A 308 2.30 -0.83 -23.54
N ILE A 309 2.54 -1.93 -22.82
CA ILE A 309 2.75 -3.26 -23.40
C ILE A 309 1.44 -4.02 -23.30
N THR A 310 0.95 -4.54 -24.42
CA THR A 310 -0.33 -5.25 -24.49
C THR A 310 -0.24 -6.43 -25.44
N PHE A 311 -1.13 -7.42 -25.33
CA PHE A 311 -1.15 -8.57 -26.23
C PHE A 311 -2.23 -8.39 -27.30
N ILE A 312 -1.80 -8.26 -28.56
CA ILE A 312 -2.68 -8.01 -29.71
C ILE A 312 -2.26 -8.96 -30.85
N ASN A 313 -3.24 -9.63 -31.47
CA ASN A 313 -3.02 -10.50 -32.63
C ASN A 313 -1.94 -11.58 -32.40
N GLY A 314 -1.91 -12.19 -31.22
CA GLY A 314 -1.00 -13.29 -30.90
C GLY A 314 0.42 -12.88 -30.51
N GLN A 315 0.69 -11.60 -30.28
CA GLN A 315 2.01 -11.10 -29.88
C GLN A 315 1.92 -9.92 -28.91
N TYR A 316 2.95 -9.76 -28.08
CA TYR A 316 3.10 -8.56 -27.27
C TYR A 316 3.51 -7.36 -28.14
N TYR A 317 2.84 -6.24 -27.92
CA TYR A 317 2.95 -5.02 -28.69
C TYR A 317 3.18 -3.83 -27.75
N TRP A 318 4.13 -2.96 -28.12
CA TRP A 318 4.34 -1.68 -27.44
C TRP A 318 3.51 -0.60 -28.13
N VAL A 319 2.58 -0.01 -27.41
CA VAL A 319 1.78 1.14 -27.83
C VAL A 319 2.49 2.40 -27.37
N HIS A 320 2.86 3.25 -28.32
CA HIS A 320 3.38 4.57 -28.01
C HIS A 320 2.22 5.47 -27.61
N GLN A 321 2.23 5.92 -26.37
CA GLN A 321 1.32 6.96 -25.90
C GLN A 321 2.06 8.29 -26.03
N GLY A 322 1.62 9.16 -26.95
CA GLY A 322 2.11 10.53 -27.01
C GLY A 322 1.58 11.33 -25.82
N CYS A 323 2.33 12.37 -25.46
CA CYS A 323 1.93 13.37 -24.47
C CYS A 323 0.70 14.16 -24.93
#